data_AF-A0A945SDR8-F1
#
_entry.id   AF-A0A945SDR8-F1
#
_cell.length_a   1.000
_cell.length_b   1.000
_cell.length_c   1.000
_cell.angle_alpha   90.00
_cell.angle_beta   90.00
_cell.angle_gamma   90.00
#
_symmetry.space_group_name_H-M   'P 1'
#
loop_
_entity.id
_entity.type
_entity.pdbx_description
1 polymer ?
#
loop_
_entity_poly.entity_id
_entity_poly.type
_entity_poly.pdbx_seq_one_letter_code
_entity_poly.pdbx_strand_id
1 'polypeptide(L)'
;MSIGLGLLPLIAAELLLRVAGKGKASEALDPFVSVDASSPFFVLNETGDRYAIAPSRLRFFQPASFARIKGANTFRIFCLGGSTVQGRPFAPETAFSTWLELALGAADPTVDWDVINCGGASYATYRLAVILHEVLDADPDLIVLCTGHNEFLEQRTYGHLALGSGVAGTLHRAASHVRLYVAVREATGRWGQDRRIAADDRADLPGEVNTLLDLGRGLDVYVRDDAWRDDVVAHVHYSVRQMLKLARSRGVPVLALLPPRNVSRCPPFKSEHTPGLSSVDLARFEELVRSASDTPWTDAPRRCAFLEEAARLNPRHAGVHYHLGVAYQKAGLVAEGRDQFERALNEDICPLRAPAAIYAALRRAAEETGTPLIDTRRLLASADPDDLWGDSLLLDHVHPNMRGHQIIADSIVDWMASEQYVTRASEWEQAKSQSWNTHLASLDAVYFRRGEERAERLRFWTQGRALGTASPGVAGGIPASH
;
A
#
# COMPACT_ATOMS: atom_id res chain seq x y z
N MET A 1 52.78 11.79 -6.17
CA MET A 1 53.05 10.38 -5.79
C MET A 1 52.74 10.09 -4.32
N SER A 2 52.97 11.05 -3.41
CA SER A 2 52.84 10.89 -1.95
C SER A 2 51.41 10.66 -1.43
N ILE A 3 50.39 11.27 -2.07
CA ILE A 3 48.98 11.10 -1.67
C ILE A 3 48.46 9.68 -1.99
N GLY A 4 48.87 9.11 -3.13
CA GLY A 4 48.47 7.76 -3.53
C GLY A 4 49.05 6.67 -2.61
N LEU A 5 50.29 6.85 -2.15
CA LEU A 5 50.90 5.96 -1.17
C LEU A 5 50.23 6.03 0.21
N GLY A 6 49.71 7.20 0.61
CA GLY A 6 48.99 7.37 1.87
C GLY A 6 47.61 6.71 1.91
N LEU A 7 46.96 6.51 0.76
CA LEU A 7 45.63 5.88 0.67
C LEU A 7 45.67 4.35 0.51
N LEU A 8 46.83 3.77 0.18
CA LEU A 8 47.00 2.32 0.02
C LEU A 8 46.51 1.49 1.21
N PRO A 9 46.77 1.86 2.48
CA PRO A 9 46.25 1.10 3.63
C PRO A 9 44.73 1.13 3.73
N LEU A 10 44.10 2.25 3.38
CA LEU A 10 42.63 2.40 3.40
C LEU A 10 41.98 1.59 2.28
N ILE A 11 42.58 1.59 1.09
CA ILE A 11 42.13 0.79 -0.05
C ILE A 11 42.28 -0.71 0.25
N ALA A 12 43.41 -1.12 0.84
CA ALA A 12 43.63 -2.50 1.24
C ALA A 12 42.62 -2.96 2.32
N ALA A 13 42.34 -2.11 3.31
CA ALA A 13 41.35 -2.39 4.34
C ALA A 13 39.91 -2.49 3.78
N GLU A 14 39.54 -1.59 2.86
CA GLU A 14 38.26 -1.66 2.14
C GLU A 14 38.13 -2.97 1.33
N LEU A 15 39.19 -3.36 0.60
CA LEU A 15 39.21 -4.60 -0.18
C LEU A 15 39.12 -5.84 0.73
N LEU A 16 39.82 -5.86 1.86
CA LEU A 16 39.74 -6.92 2.85
C LEU A 16 38.33 -7.05 3.45
N LEU A 17 37.69 -5.93 3.80
CA LEU A 17 36.29 -5.93 4.27
C LEU A 17 35.33 -6.40 3.19
N ARG A 18 35.61 -6.07 1.91
CA ARG A 18 34.84 -6.56 0.76
C ARG A 18 34.92 -8.08 0.63
N VAL A 19 36.13 -8.64 0.62
CA VAL A 19 36.40 -10.08 0.52
C VAL A 19 35.86 -10.84 1.73
N ALA A 20 36.03 -10.30 2.94
CA ALA A 20 35.57 -10.93 4.19
C ALA A 20 34.05 -10.81 4.42
N GLY A 21 33.32 -10.11 3.56
CA GLY A 21 31.86 -9.92 3.71
C GLY A 21 31.44 -9.02 4.88
N LYS A 22 32.38 -8.37 5.58
CA LYS A 22 32.13 -7.53 6.78
C LYS A 22 31.98 -6.06 6.41
N GLY A 23 31.30 -5.27 7.27
CA GLY A 23 31.10 -3.84 7.05
C GLY A 23 30.13 -3.51 5.91
N LYS A 24 29.23 -4.44 5.55
CA LYS A 24 28.08 -4.10 4.73
C LYS A 24 27.25 -3.09 5.54
N ALA A 25 26.93 -1.92 4.96
CA ALA A 25 25.81 -1.16 5.47
C ALA A 25 24.65 -2.14 5.54
N SER A 26 24.07 -2.34 6.72
CA SER A 26 22.84 -3.11 6.81
C SER A 26 21.87 -2.47 5.83
N GLU A 27 21.53 -3.18 4.76
CA GLU A 27 20.42 -2.82 3.87
C GLU A 27 19.12 -2.71 4.68
N ALA A 28 19.10 -3.21 5.93
CA ALA A 28 17.99 -3.20 6.86
C ALA A 28 17.87 -1.93 7.74
N LEU A 29 18.60 -0.84 7.47
CA LEU A 29 18.34 0.44 8.13
C LEU A 29 17.57 1.35 7.19
N ASP A 30 16.25 1.29 7.28
CA ASP A 30 15.38 2.32 6.73
C ASP A 30 15.79 3.68 7.34
N PRO A 31 16.18 4.68 6.53
CA PRO A 31 16.66 5.95 7.04
C PRO A 31 15.51 6.82 7.58
N PHE A 32 14.26 6.48 7.27
CA PHE A 32 13.08 7.23 7.66
C PHE A 32 12.46 6.72 8.98
N VAL A 33 12.42 5.40 9.19
CA VAL A 33 11.78 4.80 10.37
C VAL A 33 12.56 3.64 10.95
N SER A 34 12.43 3.43 12.25
CA SER A 34 12.85 2.19 12.91
C SER A 34 11.61 1.45 13.36
N VAL A 35 11.36 0.28 12.77
CA VAL A 35 10.28 -0.61 13.21
C VAL A 35 10.92 -1.68 14.08
N ASP A 36 10.35 -1.90 15.27
CA ASP A 36 10.78 -3.00 16.14
C ASP A 36 10.57 -4.35 15.44
N ALA A 37 11.66 -4.94 14.96
CA ALA A 37 11.72 -6.23 14.30
C ALA A 37 12.05 -7.38 15.27
N SER A 38 11.93 -7.16 16.59
CA SER A 38 12.27 -8.17 17.59
C SER A 38 11.35 -9.38 17.60
N SER A 39 10.10 -9.24 17.13
CA SER A 39 9.19 -10.38 16.95
C SER A 39 9.31 -10.93 15.53
N PRO A 40 9.60 -12.22 15.33
CA PRO A 40 9.57 -12.82 14.01
C PRO A 40 8.16 -12.77 13.41
N PHE A 41 8.09 -12.74 12.09
CA PHE A 41 6.86 -12.91 11.32
C PHE A 41 6.49 -14.39 11.20
N PHE A 42 7.47 -15.26 10.95
CA PHE A 42 7.26 -16.71 10.91
C PHE A 42 7.89 -17.43 12.11
N VAL A 43 7.18 -18.41 12.65
CA VAL A 43 7.68 -19.33 13.69
C VAL A 43 7.48 -20.76 13.25
N LEU A 44 8.36 -21.67 13.72
CA LEU A 44 8.13 -23.09 13.54
C LEU A 44 6.93 -23.54 14.37
N ASN A 45 6.10 -24.41 13.80
CA ASN A 45 5.06 -25.12 14.53
C ASN A 45 5.68 -26.10 15.55
N GLU A 46 4.83 -26.71 16.39
CA GLU A 46 5.26 -27.62 17.46
C GLU A 46 6.07 -28.82 16.94
N THR A 47 5.73 -29.31 15.74
CA THR A 47 6.42 -30.44 15.09
C THR A 47 7.73 -30.04 14.40
N GLY A 48 7.97 -28.74 14.18
CA GLY A 48 9.19 -28.20 13.58
C GLY A 48 9.34 -28.44 12.07
N ASP A 49 8.28 -28.90 11.40
CA ASP A 49 8.23 -29.25 9.98
C ASP A 49 7.60 -28.17 9.10
N ARG A 50 6.89 -27.20 9.70
CA ARG A 50 6.29 -26.07 9.01
C ARG A 50 6.60 -24.75 9.70
N TYR A 51 6.78 -23.71 8.90
CA TYR A 51 6.68 -22.33 9.36
C TYR A 51 5.21 -21.90 9.32
N ALA A 52 4.77 -21.14 10.32
CA ALA A 52 3.47 -20.50 10.36
C ALA A 52 3.62 -19.03 10.76
N ILE A 53 2.69 -18.19 10.32
CA ILE A 53 2.61 -16.81 10.81
C ILE A 53 2.50 -16.84 12.34
N ALA A 54 3.37 -16.07 13.01
CA ALA A 54 3.49 -16.11 14.46
C ALA A 54 2.18 -15.71 15.14
N PRO A 55 1.77 -16.36 16.25
CA PRO A 55 0.55 -16.01 16.98
C PRO A 55 0.45 -14.52 17.36
N SER A 56 1.58 -13.86 17.63
CA SER A 56 1.67 -12.43 17.91
C SER A 56 1.21 -11.54 16.75
N ARG A 57 1.30 -12.04 15.51
CA ARG A 57 0.94 -11.31 14.28
C ARG A 57 -0.53 -11.49 13.89
N LEU A 58 -1.24 -12.49 14.45
CA LEU A 58 -2.62 -12.83 14.07
C LEU A 58 -3.66 -11.76 14.41
N ARG A 59 -3.28 -10.69 15.12
CA ARG A 59 -4.12 -9.50 15.28
C ARG A 59 -4.35 -8.80 13.94
N PHE A 60 -3.35 -8.76 13.07
CA PHE A 60 -3.38 -8.03 11.80
C PHE A 60 -3.26 -8.90 10.57
N PHE A 61 -2.77 -10.14 10.71
CA PHE A 61 -2.64 -11.12 9.65
C PHE A 61 -3.63 -12.26 9.83
N GLN A 62 -3.77 -13.08 8.79
CA GLN A 62 -4.53 -14.33 8.85
C GLN A 62 -3.56 -15.51 8.96
N PRO A 63 -3.98 -16.66 9.52
CA PRO A 63 -3.13 -17.83 9.57
C PRO A 63 -2.67 -18.24 8.15
N ALA A 64 -1.36 -18.41 7.99
CA ALA A 64 -0.75 -19.00 6.80
C ALA A 64 0.45 -19.84 7.25
N SER A 65 0.75 -20.91 6.52
CA SER A 65 1.87 -21.81 6.84
C SER A 65 2.44 -22.45 5.58
N PHE A 66 3.72 -22.81 5.62
CA PHE A 66 4.40 -23.50 4.53
C PHE A 66 5.42 -24.51 5.07
N ALA A 67 5.78 -25.50 4.26
CA ALA A 67 6.75 -26.52 4.66
C ALA A 67 8.14 -25.90 4.89
N ARG A 68 8.78 -26.26 6.01
CA ARG A 68 10.12 -25.78 6.38
C ARG A 68 11.15 -26.15 5.31
N ILE A 69 11.07 -27.39 4.81
CA ILE A 69 11.87 -27.86 3.69
C ILE A 69 10.97 -27.83 2.46
N LYS A 70 11.34 -27.04 1.46
CA LYS A 70 10.62 -26.94 0.20
C LYS A 70 10.75 -28.24 -0.59
N GLY A 71 9.62 -28.74 -1.11
CA GLY A 71 9.60 -29.93 -1.96
C GLY A 71 10.28 -29.67 -3.30
N ALA A 72 10.85 -30.71 -3.91
CA ALA A 72 11.55 -30.59 -5.19
C ALA A 72 10.63 -30.15 -6.36
N ASN A 73 9.32 -30.35 -6.20
CA ASN A 73 8.29 -30.04 -7.19
C ASN A 73 7.37 -28.89 -6.74
N THR A 74 7.75 -28.19 -5.66
CA THR A 74 6.96 -27.11 -5.09
C THR A 74 7.36 -25.77 -5.69
N PHE A 75 6.38 -25.02 -6.18
CA PHE A 75 6.55 -23.62 -6.60
C PHE A 75 5.92 -22.69 -5.56
N ARG A 76 6.76 -21.95 -4.84
CA ARG A 76 6.40 -21.16 -3.67
C ARG A 76 6.23 -19.68 -4.00
N ILE A 77 5.02 -19.16 -3.80
CA ILE A 77 4.65 -17.78 -4.08
C ILE A 77 4.30 -17.09 -2.76
N PHE A 78 4.90 -15.93 -2.48
CA PHE A 78 4.49 -15.10 -1.34
C PHE A 78 3.78 -13.83 -1.82
N CYS A 79 2.54 -13.64 -1.36
CA CYS A 79 1.75 -12.45 -1.62
C CYS A 79 1.90 -11.45 -0.46
N LEU A 80 2.64 -10.36 -0.65
CA LEU A 80 2.91 -9.31 0.34
C LEU A 80 2.04 -8.08 0.09
N GLY A 81 1.44 -7.53 1.15
CA GLY A 81 0.68 -6.29 1.02
C GLY A 81 -0.19 -5.94 2.21
N GLY A 82 -1.10 -4.98 1.97
CA GLY A 82 -2.07 -4.53 2.95
C GLY A 82 -3.29 -5.45 3.10
N SER A 83 -4.38 -4.87 3.60
CA SER A 83 -5.69 -5.52 3.76
C SER A 83 -6.28 -6.07 2.46
N THR A 84 -5.97 -5.45 1.31
CA THR A 84 -6.33 -5.98 -0.02
C THR A 84 -5.72 -7.37 -0.25
N VAL A 85 -4.44 -7.57 0.09
CA VAL A 85 -3.80 -8.89 -0.04
C VAL A 85 -4.41 -9.89 0.94
N GLN A 86 -4.68 -9.45 2.17
CA GLN A 86 -5.31 -10.30 3.19
C GLN A 86 -6.65 -10.90 2.77
N GLY A 87 -7.41 -10.24 1.87
CA GLY A 87 -8.77 -10.63 1.50
C GLY A 87 -9.87 -9.90 2.28
N ARG A 88 -9.55 -8.74 2.89
CA ARG A 88 -10.58 -7.90 3.52
C ARG A 88 -11.60 -7.43 2.47
N PRO A 89 -12.89 -7.31 2.84
CA PRO A 89 -13.46 -7.46 4.18
C PRO A 89 -13.80 -8.91 4.58
N PHE A 90 -13.70 -9.88 3.67
CA PHE A 90 -13.92 -11.29 3.96
C PHE A 90 -12.71 -11.89 4.70
N ALA A 91 -12.12 -12.95 4.16
CA ALA A 91 -10.95 -13.65 4.69
C ALA A 91 -10.16 -14.24 3.49
N PRO A 92 -9.00 -14.89 3.72
CA PRO A 92 -8.11 -15.31 2.64
C PRO A 92 -8.78 -16.26 1.64
N GLU A 93 -9.80 -17.00 2.05
CA GLU A 93 -10.54 -17.96 1.22
C GLU A 93 -11.12 -17.32 -0.05
N THR A 94 -11.42 -16.02 -0.03
CA THR A 94 -11.88 -15.29 -1.24
C THR A 94 -10.89 -14.20 -1.69
N ALA A 95 -9.65 -14.24 -1.21
CA ALA A 95 -8.57 -13.36 -1.65
C ALA A 95 -7.96 -13.85 -2.97
N PHE A 96 -7.28 -12.95 -3.68
CA PHE A 96 -6.63 -13.30 -4.96
C PHE A 96 -5.54 -14.36 -4.79
N SER A 97 -4.93 -14.50 -3.60
CA SER A 97 -3.93 -15.56 -3.34
C SER A 97 -4.54 -16.96 -3.46
N THR A 98 -5.75 -17.15 -2.91
CA THR A 98 -6.44 -18.45 -2.95
C THR A 98 -6.97 -18.74 -4.35
N TRP A 99 -7.54 -17.73 -5.02
CA TRP A 99 -7.95 -17.88 -6.42
C TRP A 99 -6.76 -18.20 -7.33
N LEU A 100 -5.60 -17.60 -7.06
CA LEU A 100 -4.35 -17.84 -7.79
C LEU A 100 -3.89 -19.29 -7.61
N GLU A 101 -3.81 -19.79 -6.37
CA GLU A 101 -3.43 -21.18 -6.09
C GLU A 101 -4.35 -22.19 -6.80
N LEU A 102 -5.68 -21.99 -6.69
CA LEU A 102 -6.67 -22.83 -7.35
C LEU A 102 -6.57 -22.77 -8.88
N ALA A 103 -6.30 -21.59 -9.44
CA ALA A 103 -6.15 -21.41 -10.88
C ALA A 103 -4.85 -22.01 -11.41
N LEU A 104 -3.76 -21.90 -10.66
CA LEU A 104 -2.47 -22.53 -11.00
C LEU A 104 -2.55 -24.05 -10.93
N GLY A 105 -3.19 -24.62 -9.90
CA GLY A 105 -3.43 -26.07 -9.81
C GLY A 105 -4.32 -26.61 -10.94
N ALA A 106 -5.26 -25.79 -11.43
CA ALA A 106 -6.06 -26.13 -12.61
C ALA A 106 -5.29 -25.96 -13.94
N ALA A 107 -4.36 -25.00 -14.00
CA ALA A 107 -3.52 -24.76 -15.16
C ALA A 107 -2.46 -25.84 -15.34
N ASP A 108 -1.73 -26.15 -14.27
CA ASP A 108 -0.67 -27.14 -14.23
C ASP A 108 -0.77 -27.97 -12.94
N PRO A 109 -1.45 -29.13 -12.97
CA PRO A 109 -1.59 -30.01 -11.82
C PRO A 109 -0.31 -30.79 -11.51
N THR A 110 0.74 -30.66 -12.33
CA THR A 110 2.00 -31.38 -12.11
C THR A 110 2.91 -30.66 -11.14
N VAL A 111 2.63 -29.41 -10.79
CA VAL A 111 3.39 -28.59 -9.83
C VAL A 111 2.62 -28.50 -8.51
N ASP A 112 3.36 -28.59 -7.40
CA ASP A 112 2.81 -28.32 -6.06
C ASP A 112 2.87 -26.80 -5.81
N TRP A 113 1.77 -26.11 -6.11
CA TRP A 113 1.66 -24.66 -5.94
C TRP A 113 1.45 -24.32 -4.46
N ASP A 114 2.37 -23.57 -3.87
CA ASP A 114 2.35 -23.16 -2.46
C ASP A 114 2.21 -21.63 -2.42
N VAL A 115 0.97 -21.11 -2.31
CA VAL A 115 0.71 -19.66 -2.35
C VAL A 115 0.42 -19.10 -0.95
N ILE A 116 1.41 -18.44 -0.35
CA ILE A 116 1.35 -17.93 1.02
C ILE A 116 0.83 -16.49 1.02
N ASN A 117 -0.32 -16.28 1.66
CA ASN A 117 -0.86 -14.95 1.92
C ASN A 117 -0.18 -14.26 3.11
N CYS A 118 0.60 -13.21 2.83
CA CYS A 118 1.27 -12.37 3.83
C CYS A 118 0.64 -10.96 3.88
N GLY A 119 -0.68 -10.87 3.71
CA GLY A 119 -1.43 -9.61 3.77
C GLY A 119 -1.72 -9.14 5.20
N GLY A 120 -1.26 -7.95 5.56
CA GLY A 120 -1.46 -7.33 6.87
C GLY A 120 -2.49 -6.19 6.84
N ALA A 121 -3.48 -6.22 7.72
CA ALA A 121 -4.44 -5.12 7.84
C ALA A 121 -3.72 -3.83 8.25
N SER A 122 -3.93 -2.73 7.50
CA SER A 122 -3.29 -1.42 7.71
C SER A 122 -1.76 -1.40 7.52
N TYR A 123 -1.15 -2.45 6.96
CA TYR A 123 0.31 -2.48 6.75
C TYR A 123 0.75 -1.63 5.56
N ALA A 124 1.73 -0.77 5.81
CA ALA A 124 2.36 0.13 4.85
C ALA A 124 3.72 -0.40 4.37
N THR A 125 4.27 0.20 3.32
CA THR A 125 5.49 -0.27 2.63
C THR A 125 6.69 -0.54 3.54
N TYR A 126 7.03 0.37 4.45
CA TYR A 126 8.15 0.21 5.39
C TYR A 126 7.99 -0.95 6.37
N ARG A 127 6.74 -1.33 6.73
CA ARG A 127 6.49 -2.53 7.55
C ARG A 127 6.64 -3.80 6.72
N LEU A 128 6.18 -3.78 5.47
CA LEU A 128 6.35 -4.89 4.54
C LEU A 128 7.82 -5.14 4.18
N ALA A 129 8.66 -4.11 4.20
CA ALA A 129 10.09 -4.25 3.98
C ALA A 129 10.74 -5.17 5.05
N VAL A 130 10.29 -5.10 6.30
CA VAL A 130 10.75 -6.00 7.38
C VAL A 130 10.33 -7.44 7.10
N ILE A 131 9.06 -7.65 6.73
CA ILE A 131 8.53 -9.00 6.45
C ILE A 131 9.22 -9.62 5.23
N LEU A 132 9.54 -8.80 4.22
CA LEU A 132 10.25 -9.26 3.02
C LEU A 132 11.59 -9.92 3.35
N HIS A 133 12.32 -9.42 4.36
CA HIS A 133 13.59 -10.04 4.76
C HIS A 133 13.40 -11.49 5.20
N GLU A 134 12.38 -11.77 6.01
CA GLU A 134 12.06 -13.14 6.44
C GLU A 134 11.54 -14.00 5.29
N VAL A 135 10.71 -13.43 4.40
CA VAL A 135 10.20 -14.12 3.20
C VAL A 135 11.32 -14.55 2.27
N LEU A 136 12.35 -13.73 2.09
CA LEU A 136 13.49 -14.04 1.22
C LEU A 136 14.37 -15.20 1.75
N ASP A 137 14.27 -15.52 3.04
CA ASP A 137 14.96 -16.65 3.65
C ASP A 137 14.09 -17.94 3.64
N ALA A 138 12.89 -17.88 3.06
CA ALA A 138 11.92 -18.98 2.99
C ALA A 138 11.82 -19.67 1.61
N ASP A 139 12.88 -19.55 0.79
CA ASP A 139 13.00 -20.12 -0.57
C ASP A 139 11.86 -19.78 -1.55
N PRO A 140 11.47 -18.49 -1.69
CA PRO A 140 10.42 -18.07 -2.63
C PRO A 140 10.86 -18.25 -4.09
N ASP A 141 9.96 -18.74 -4.94
CA ASP A 141 10.12 -18.69 -6.41
C ASP A 141 9.54 -17.41 -7.01
N LEU A 142 8.54 -16.82 -6.37
CA LEU A 142 7.91 -15.58 -6.79
C LEU A 142 7.41 -14.79 -5.58
N ILE A 143 7.54 -13.47 -5.66
CA ILE A 143 6.88 -12.55 -4.74
C ILE A 143 5.87 -11.71 -5.51
N VAL A 144 4.63 -11.67 -5.03
CA VAL A 144 3.61 -10.74 -5.52
C VAL A 144 3.48 -9.59 -4.50
N LEU A 145 3.78 -8.36 -4.90
CA LEU A 145 3.75 -7.18 -4.01
C LEU A 145 2.59 -6.25 -4.37
N CYS A 146 1.64 -6.05 -3.47
CA CYS A 146 0.48 -5.16 -3.66
C CYS A 146 0.31 -4.23 -2.45
N THR A 147 0.70 -2.96 -2.60
CA THR A 147 0.77 -2.00 -1.48
C THR A 147 0.57 -0.55 -1.90
N GLY A 148 0.31 0.35 -0.94
CA GLY A 148 0.25 1.79 -1.15
C GLY A 148 -0.93 2.52 -0.46
N HIS A 149 -1.96 1.82 0.00
CA HIS A 149 -3.13 2.47 0.63
C HIS A 149 -2.84 3.03 2.02
N ASN A 150 -1.95 2.37 2.75
CA ASN A 150 -1.81 2.57 4.19
C ASN A 150 -0.71 3.58 4.55
N GLU A 151 -0.13 4.25 3.56
CA GLU A 151 1.09 5.04 3.74
C GLU A 151 0.86 6.28 4.59
N PHE A 152 -0.38 6.75 4.75
CA PHE A 152 -0.71 7.91 5.59
C PHE A 152 -1.35 7.53 6.93
N LEU A 153 -1.47 6.24 7.26
CA LEU A 153 -2.21 5.80 8.45
C LEU A 153 -1.45 5.98 9.77
N GLU A 154 -0.13 6.14 9.75
CA GLU A 154 0.67 6.34 10.96
C GLU A 154 1.39 7.68 10.90
N GLN A 155 1.42 8.40 12.01
CA GLN A 155 2.25 9.59 12.12
C GLN A 155 3.71 9.16 12.12
N ARG A 156 4.47 9.71 11.18
CA ARG A 156 5.92 9.53 11.11
C ARG A 156 6.57 10.89 11.18
N THR A 157 7.49 11.04 12.13
CA THR A 157 8.34 12.22 12.23
C THR A 157 9.55 11.99 11.33
N TYR A 158 9.67 12.81 10.29
CA TYR A 158 10.84 12.82 9.42
C TYR A 158 11.82 13.88 9.90
N GLY A 159 12.56 13.57 10.98
CA GLY A 159 13.47 14.54 11.63
C GLY A 159 14.59 15.09 10.72
N HIS A 160 14.78 14.57 9.51
CA HIS A 160 16.03 14.74 8.75
C HIS A 160 15.91 15.30 7.31
N LEU A 161 14.80 15.90 6.88
CA LEU A 161 14.88 16.85 5.75
C LEU A 161 15.46 18.21 6.15
N ALA A 162 15.73 18.42 7.44
CA ALA A 162 16.56 19.52 7.95
C ALA A 162 18.07 19.34 7.69
N LEU A 163 18.55 18.15 7.31
CA LEU A 163 19.85 17.97 6.67
C LEU A 163 19.63 17.81 5.16
N GLY A 164 19.31 18.94 4.54
CA GLY A 164 18.75 19.02 3.20
C GLY A 164 19.58 18.42 2.07
N SER A 165 19.06 18.66 0.88
CA SER A 165 19.61 18.48 -0.47
C SER A 165 21.02 19.06 -0.71
N GLY A 166 21.79 19.35 0.33
CA GLY A 166 23.16 19.86 0.28
C GLY A 166 24.24 18.77 0.21
N VAL A 167 25.46 19.25 -0.03
CA VAL A 167 26.68 18.44 -0.22
C VAL A 167 26.94 17.47 0.94
N ALA A 168 26.58 17.83 2.17
CA ALA A 168 26.78 16.99 3.36
C ALA A 168 25.96 15.68 3.34
N GLY A 169 24.69 15.73 2.91
CA GLY A 169 23.85 14.54 2.78
C GLY A 169 24.32 13.60 1.66
N THR A 170 24.82 14.17 0.56
CA THR A 170 25.41 13.41 -0.55
C THR A 170 26.75 12.78 -0.15
N LEU A 171 27.59 13.48 0.61
CA LEU A 171 28.84 12.94 1.15
C LEU A 171 28.58 11.81 2.15
N HIS A 172 27.57 11.95 3.02
CA HIS A 172 27.21 10.90 3.97
C HIS A 172 26.71 9.62 3.25
N ARG A 173 25.85 9.79 2.23
CA ARG A 173 25.38 8.68 1.38
C ARG A 173 26.52 8.04 0.59
N ALA A 174 27.45 8.83 0.06
CA ALA A 174 28.63 8.28 -0.62
C ALA A 174 29.53 7.51 0.36
N ALA A 175 29.70 8.02 1.58
CA ALA A 175 30.51 7.39 2.62
C ALA A 175 29.89 6.07 3.13
N SER A 176 28.55 5.95 3.19
CA SER A 176 27.88 4.70 3.60
C SER A 176 28.08 3.53 2.62
N HIS A 177 28.60 3.78 1.42
CA HIS A 177 28.99 2.76 0.45
C HIS A 177 30.44 2.27 0.62
N VAL A 178 31.20 2.86 1.56
CA VAL A 178 32.56 2.46 1.92
C VAL A 178 32.51 1.58 3.16
N ARG A 179 32.86 0.30 3.05
CA ARG A 179 32.77 -0.67 4.16
C ARG A 179 33.69 -0.30 5.32
N LEU A 180 34.85 0.28 5.02
CA LEU A 180 35.78 0.78 6.02
C LEU A 180 35.17 1.90 6.87
N TYR A 181 34.40 2.81 6.26
CA TYR A 181 33.68 3.85 6.99
C TYR A 181 32.62 3.24 7.92
N VAL A 182 31.88 2.23 7.44
CA VAL A 182 30.92 1.48 8.27
C VAL A 182 31.63 0.80 9.44
N ALA A 183 32.70 0.05 9.19
CA ALA A 183 33.44 -0.71 10.21
C ALA A 183 34.13 0.18 11.26
N VAL A 184 34.75 1.29 10.86
CA VAL A 184 35.36 2.26 11.78
C VAL A 184 34.29 2.92 12.66
N ARG A 185 33.12 3.21 12.08
CA ARG A 185 31.98 3.77 12.82
C ARG A 185 31.41 2.79 13.83
N GLU A 186 31.35 1.50 13.51
CA GLU A 186 30.93 0.44 14.45
C GLU A 186 31.95 0.24 15.59
N ALA A 187 33.25 0.24 15.27
CA ALA A 187 34.32 -0.04 16.22
C ALA A 187 34.61 1.10 17.21
N THR A 188 34.31 2.35 16.85
CA THR A 188 34.60 3.51 17.70
C THR A 188 33.57 3.74 18.81
N GLY A 189 32.57 2.85 18.97
CA GLY A 189 31.63 2.90 20.10
C GLY A 189 30.74 4.15 20.15
N ARG A 190 30.85 5.06 19.18
CA ARG A 190 29.94 6.21 19.00
C ARG A 190 28.52 5.78 18.64
N TRP A 191 28.29 4.49 18.43
CA TRP A 191 26.94 3.91 18.39
C TRP A 191 26.19 3.94 19.73
N GLY A 192 26.86 4.14 20.88
CA GLY A 192 26.18 4.31 22.18
C GLY A 192 25.72 5.76 22.46
N GLN A 193 26.42 6.75 21.91
CA GLN A 193 26.16 8.17 22.15
C GLN A 193 25.45 8.85 20.97
N ASP A 194 25.75 8.46 19.72
CA ASP A 194 24.95 8.83 18.55
C ASP A 194 23.62 8.04 18.50
N ARG A 195 23.43 7.00 19.33
CA ARG A 195 22.09 6.48 19.62
C ARG A 195 21.21 7.52 20.31
N ARG A 196 21.76 8.47 21.08
CA ARG A 196 20.93 9.54 21.65
C ARG A 196 20.69 10.70 20.69
N ILE A 197 21.56 10.89 19.70
CA ILE A 197 21.43 11.98 18.72
C ILE A 197 20.69 11.52 17.45
N ALA A 198 20.77 10.23 17.08
CA ALA A 198 20.04 9.64 15.95
C ALA A 198 18.80 8.82 16.35
N ALA A 199 18.63 8.45 17.63
CA ALA A 199 17.34 7.94 18.13
C ALA A 199 16.44 9.05 18.71
N ASP A 200 16.94 10.29 18.86
CA ASP A 200 16.05 11.44 19.16
C ASP A 200 15.20 11.84 17.93
N ASP A 201 15.64 11.50 16.71
CA ASP A 201 15.08 12.05 15.44
C ASP A 201 14.43 11.01 14.51
N ARG A 202 14.38 9.72 14.89
CA ARG A 202 13.64 8.68 14.16
C ARG A 202 12.33 8.42 14.87
N ALA A 203 11.24 8.26 14.11
CA ALA A 203 10.04 7.68 14.68
C ALA A 203 10.31 6.20 15.01
N ASP A 204 10.51 5.91 16.30
CA ASP A 204 10.51 4.54 16.81
C ASP A 204 9.07 4.04 16.81
N LEU A 205 8.77 3.13 15.87
CA LEU A 205 7.44 2.56 15.74
C LEU A 205 7.37 1.20 16.43
N PRO A 206 6.26 0.90 17.13
CA PRO A 206 6.03 -0.44 17.65
C PRO A 206 6.01 -1.46 16.52
N GLY A 207 6.33 -2.72 16.84
CA GLY A 207 6.38 -3.81 15.85
C GLY A 207 5.05 -4.10 15.15
N GLU A 208 3.94 -3.59 15.70
CA GLU A 208 2.61 -3.63 15.11
C GLU A 208 2.09 -2.23 14.76
N VAL A 209 1.15 -2.17 13.82
CA VAL A 209 0.56 -0.91 13.34
C VAL A 209 -0.34 -0.25 14.40
N ASN A 210 -0.24 1.07 14.51
CA ASN A 210 -1.13 1.90 15.32
C ASN A 210 -1.64 3.10 14.51
N THR A 211 -2.89 3.05 14.05
CA THR A 211 -3.38 4.04 13.09
C THR A 211 -3.78 5.36 13.75
N LEU A 212 -3.60 6.47 13.03
CA LEU A 212 -4.01 7.81 13.44
C LEU A 212 -5.51 7.90 13.75
N LEU A 213 -6.33 7.14 13.03
CA LEU A 213 -7.78 7.09 13.24
C LEU A 213 -8.17 6.41 14.55
N ASP A 214 -7.31 5.54 15.07
CA ASP A 214 -7.53 4.86 16.36
C ASP A 214 -7.09 5.74 17.54
N LEU A 215 -6.37 6.84 17.30
CA LEU A 215 -6.08 7.85 18.30
C LEU A 215 -7.37 8.64 18.55
N GLY A 216 -7.78 8.83 19.81
CA GLY A 216 -9.12 9.31 20.22
C GLY A 216 -9.61 10.68 19.70
N ARG A 217 -8.92 11.28 18.73
CA ARG A 217 -9.35 12.45 17.96
C ARG A 217 -9.85 12.12 16.54
N GLY A 218 -9.77 10.86 16.09
CA GLY A 218 -10.31 10.42 14.80
C GLY A 218 -9.80 11.23 13.60
N LEU A 219 -10.72 11.78 12.80
CA LEU A 219 -10.39 12.58 11.61
C LEU A 219 -9.73 13.93 11.93
N ASP A 220 -9.83 14.44 13.16
CA ASP A 220 -9.25 15.74 13.54
C ASP A 220 -7.72 15.72 13.60
N VAL A 221 -7.11 14.53 13.64
CA VAL A 221 -5.65 14.38 13.62
C VAL A 221 -5.06 14.70 12.24
N TYR A 222 -5.82 14.43 11.18
CA TYR A 222 -5.36 14.70 9.82
C TYR A 222 -5.52 16.18 9.51
N VAL A 223 -4.43 16.88 9.23
CA VAL A 223 -4.44 18.27 8.78
C VAL A 223 -3.64 18.39 7.50
N ARG A 224 -3.90 19.44 6.72
CA ARG A 224 -3.11 19.68 5.51
C ARG A 224 -1.66 20.00 5.86
N ASP A 225 -0.78 19.10 5.46
CA ASP A 225 0.67 19.25 5.54
C ASP A 225 1.29 18.71 4.25
N ASP A 226 1.56 19.61 3.30
CA ASP A 226 2.08 19.22 1.99
C ASP A 226 3.52 18.70 2.09
N ALA A 227 4.33 19.26 2.99
CA ALA A 227 5.71 18.83 3.20
C ALA A 227 5.74 17.39 3.75
N TRP A 228 4.95 17.11 4.79
CA TRP A 228 4.84 15.75 5.31
C TRP A 228 4.33 14.77 4.25
N ARG A 229 3.38 15.17 3.40
CA ARG A 229 2.87 14.33 2.31
C ARG A 229 3.95 14.00 1.29
N ASP A 230 4.77 14.98 0.90
CA ASP A 230 5.90 14.77 0.00
C ASP A 230 6.93 13.80 0.61
N ASP A 231 7.18 13.91 1.92
CA ASP A 231 8.06 13.00 2.65
C ASP A 231 7.53 11.57 2.69
N VAL A 232 6.22 11.39 2.88
CA VAL A 232 5.56 10.09 2.77
C VAL A 232 5.79 9.48 1.38
N VAL A 233 5.58 10.26 0.32
CA VAL A 233 5.76 9.79 -1.06
C VAL A 233 7.22 9.42 -1.35
N ALA A 234 8.16 10.22 -0.88
CA ALA A 234 9.59 9.94 -1.01
C ALA A 234 10.00 8.65 -0.26
N HIS A 235 9.47 8.46 0.94
CA HIS A 235 9.69 7.25 1.74
C HIS A 235 9.14 6.01 1.02
N VAL A 236 7.94 6.08 0.46
CA VAL A 236 7.33 4.98 -0.31
C VAL A 236 8.17 4.59 -1.51
N HIS A 237 8.63 5.56 -2.31
CA HIS A 237 9.55 5.29 -3.41
C HIS A 237 10.82 4.59 -2.92
N TYR A 238 11.41 5.09 -1.83
CA TYR A 238 12.61 4.51 -1.25
C TYR A 238 12.38 3.06 -0.81
N SER A 239 11.41 2.80 0.08
CA SER A 239 11.20 1.50 0.70
C SER A 239 10.85 0.44 -0.35
N VAL A 240 9.94 0.74 -1.28
CA VAL A 240 9.59 -0.20 -2.37
C VAL A 240 10.80 -0.45 -3.26
N ARG A 241 11.55 0.58 -3.63
CA ARG A 241 12.75 0.37 -4.45
C ARG A 241 13.79 -0.50 -3.75
N GLN A 242 13.99 -0.34 -2.44
CA GLN A 242 14.90 -1.22 -1.69
C GLN A 242 14.38 -2.65 -1.65
N MET A 243 13.08 -2.86 -1.40
CA MET A 243 12.45 -4.18 -1.44
C MET A 243 12.70 -4.89 -2.79
N LEU A 244 12.45 -4.19 -3.89
CA LEU A 244 12.64 -4.73 -5.24
C LEU A 244 14.11 -5.04 -5.56
N LYS A 245 15.04 -4.15 -5.16
CA LYS A 245 16.48 -4.38 -5.32
C LYS A 245 16.97 -5.56 -4.50
N LEU A 246 16.50 -5.69 -3.26
CA LEU A 246 16.88 -6.76 -2.36
C LEU A 246 16.43 -8.11 -2.92
N ALA A 247 15.17 -8.25 -3.31
CA ALA A 247 14.65 -9.47 -3.94
C ALA A 247 15.46 -9.84 -5.19
N ARG A 248 15.73 -8.86 -6.07
CA ARG A 248 16.57 -9.06 -7.26
C ARG A 248 17.99 -9.51 -6.91
N SER A 249 18.60 -8.96 -5.87
CA SER A 249 19.94 -9.36 -5.41
C SER A 249 20.00 -10.79 -4.88
N ARG A 250 18.87 -11.33 -4.42
CA ARG A 250 18.69 -12.72 -4.00
C ARG A 250 18.22 -13.63 -5.15
N GLY A 251 18.07 -13.09 -6.37
CA GLY A 251 17.60 -13.86 -7.53
C GLY A 251 16.12 -14.20 -7.51
N VAL A 252 15.32 -13.54 -6.66
CA VAL A 252 13.89 -13.81 -6.52
C VAL A 252 13.09 -12.82 -7.37
N PRO A 253 12.29 -13.28 -8.35
CA PRO A 253 11.45 -12.39 -9.16
C PRO A 253 10.31 -11.79 -8.32
N VAL A 254 9.94 -10.55 -8.66
CA VAL A 254 8.82 -9.84 -8.05
C VAL A 254 7.85 -9.41 -9.14
N LEU A 255 6.57 -9.69 -8.94
CA LEU A 255 5.47 -9.06 -9.68
C LEU A 255 4.83 -8.00 -8.79
N ALA A 256 4.92 -6.74 -9.20
CA ALA A 256 4.26 -5.65 -8.48
C ALA A 256 2.83 -5.44 -9.00
N LEU A 257 1.90 -5.14 -8.09
CA LEU A 257 0.53 -4.75 -8.39
C LEU A 257 0.29 -3.34 -7.85
N LEU A 258 -0.13 -2.41 -8.71
CA LEU A 258 -0.70 -1.16 -8.21
C LEU A 258 -2.06 -1.51 -7.61
N PRO A 259 -2.34 -1.17 -6.35
CA PRO A 259 -3.54 -1.65 -5.69
C PRO A 259 -4.79 -0.96 -6.28
N PRO A 260 -6.00 -1.52 -6.14
CA PRO A 260 -7.20 -0.92 -6.68
C PRO A 260 -7.75 0.15 -5.74
N ARG A 261 -8.40 1.19 -6.26
CA ARG A 261 -8.98 2.27 -5.43
C ARG A 261 -10.30 2.74 -6.03
N ASN A 262 -11.24 3.06 -5.16
CA ASN A 262 -12.54 3.59 -5.54
C ASN A 262 -12.42 5.09 -5.83
N VAL A 263 -12.81 5.50 -7.03
CA VAL A 263 -12.64 6.87 -7.51
C VAL A 263 -13.95 7.65 -7.45
N SER A 264 -15.04 7.09 -7.98
CA SER A 264 -16.30 7.81 -8.20
C SER A 264 -17.36 7.53 -7.13
N ARG A 265 -17.33 6.37 -6.47
CA ARG A 265 -18.34 5.95 -5.47
C ARG A 265 -17.90 6.16 -4.02
N CYS A 266 -16.78 6.85 -3.79
CA CYS A 266 -16.25 7.12 -2.46
C CYS A 266 -15.92 8.62 -2.34
N PRO A 267 -16.71 9.41 -1.59
CA PRO A 267 -16.39 10.80 -1.32
C PRO A 267 -15.08 10.91 -0.52
N PRO A 268 -14.41 12.08 -0.52
CA PRO A 268 -13.25 12.31 0.33
C PRO A 268 -13.62 12.17 1.82
N PHE A 269 -12.69 11.66 2.62
CA PHE A 269 -12.89 11.44 4.05
C PHE A 269 -12.81 12.74 4.85
N LYS A 270 -11.94 13.66 4.44
CA LYS A 270 -11.84 14.99 5.05
C LYS A 270 -11.47 16.05 4.02
N SER A 271 -12.13 17.21 4.12
CA SER A 271 -11.83 18.39 3.33
C SER A 271 -11.41 19.54 4.24
N GLU A 272 -10.46 20.35 3.78
CA GLU A 272 -10.09 21.62 4.40
C GLU A 272 -10.09 22.71 3.32
N HIS A 273 -10.45 23.93 3.72
CA HIS A 273 -10.39 25.07 2.82
C HIS A 273 -8.94 25.38 2.42
N THR A 274 -8.81 26.03 1.28
CA THR A 274 -7.53 26.50 0.76
C THR A 274 -6.88 27.45 1.79
N PRO A 275 -5.59 27.25 2.16
CA PRO A 275 -4.93 28.14 3.09
C PRO A 275 -4.98 29.60 2.64
N GLY A 276 -5.31 30.51 3.56
CA GLY A 276 -5.41 31.94 3.27
C GLY A 276 -6.68 32.39 2.54
N LEU A 277 -7.69 31.52 2.40
CA LEU A 277 -8.98 31.90 1.82
C LEU A 277 -9.61 33.07 2.61
N SER A 278 -10.00 34.13 1.91
CA SER A 278 -10.61 35.30 2.54
C SER A 278 -12.01 34.97 3.07
N SER A 279 -12.49 35.72 4.06
CA SER A 279 -13.86 35.55 4.57
C SER A 279 -14.93 35.85 3.52
N VAL A 280 -14.63 36.73 2.56
CA VAL A 280 -15.52 37.07 1.43
C VAL A 280 -15.61 35.90 0.47
N ASP A 281 -14.47 35.31 0.09
CA ASP A 281 -14.43 34.15 -0.80
C ASP A 281 -15.03 32.91 -0.13
N LEU A 282 -14.83 32.75 1.18
CA LEU A 282 -15.46 31.67 1.95
C LEU A 282 -16.99 31.80 1.94
N ALA A 283 -17.53 32.99 2.24
CA ALA A 283 -18.98 33.22 2.21
C ALA A 283 -19.56 32.97 0.81
N ARG A 284 -18.85 33.41 -0.24
CA ARG A 284 -19.24 33.17 -1.64
C ARG A 284 -19.17 31.68 -1.99
N PHE A 285 -18.12 30.98 -1.57
CA PHE A 285 -17.97 29.54 -1.74
C PHE A 285 -19.15 28.77 -1.11
N GLU A 286 -19.51 29.10 0.13
CA GLU A 286 -20.62 28.47 0.83
C GLU A 286 -21.97 28.72 0.13
N GLU A 287 -22.19 29.93 -0.38
CA GLU A 287 -23.37 30.27 -1.17
C GLU A 287 -23.44 29.47 -2.48
N LEU A 288 -22.32 29.33 -3.19
CA LEU A 288 -22.24 28.56 -4.44
C LEU A 288 -22.50 27.07 -4.19
N VAL A 289 -21.92 26.49 -3.14
CA VAL A 289 -22.14 25.08 -2.77
C VAL A 289 -23.60 24.84 -2.37
N ARG A 290 -24.23 25.79 -1.66
CA ARG A 290 -25.66 25.74 -1.33
C ARG A 290 -26.52 25.81 -2.59
N SER A 291 -26.24 26.77 -3.48
CA SER A 291 -26.94 26.94 -4.75
C SER A 291 -26.83 25.70 -5.64
N ALA A 292 -25.65 25.06 -5.68
CA ALA A 292 -25.47 23.79 -6.37
C ALA A 292 -26.30 22.68 -5.75
N SER A 293 -26.35 22.59 -4.42
CA SER A 293 -27.15 21.60 -3.69
C SER A 293 -28.65 21.75 -3.99
N ASP A 294 -29.16 22.98 -3.97
CA ASP A 294 -30.57 23.33 -4.20
C ASP A 294 -31.02 23.17 -5.67
N THR A 295 -30.07 23.17 -6.61
CA THR A 295 -30.37 22.99 -8.05
C THR A 295 -30.67 21.51 -8.35
N PRO A 296 -31.81 21.11 -8.92
CA PRO A 296 -32.11 19.71 -9.19
C PRO A 296 -31.09 19.00 -10.09
N TRP A 297 -30.90 17.68 -9.93
CA TRP A 297 -30.01 16.89 -10.80
C TRP A 297 -30.42 16.90 -12.29
N THR A 298 -31.68 17.20 -12.58
CA THR A 298 -32.17 17.40 -13.96
C THR A 298 -31.58 18.65 -14.63
N ASP A 299 -31.06 19.60 -13.84
CA ASP A 299 -30.32 20.78 -14.32
C ASP A 299 -28.83 20.65 -13.97
N ALA A 300 -28.23 19.57 -14.43
CA ALA A 300 -26.81 19.28 -14.23
C ALA A 300 -25.88 20.40 -14.73
N PRO A 301 -26.12 21.05 -15.89
CA PRO A 301 -25.26 22.16 -16.35
C PRO A 301 -25.20 23.33 -15.36
N ARG A 302 -26.33 23.71 -14.76
CA ARG A 302 -26.35 24.77 -13.75
C ARG A 302 -25.66 24.34 -12.45
N ARG A 303 -25.84 23.08 -12.02
CA ARG A 303 -25.06 22.52 -10.89
C ARG A 303 -23.56 22.61 -11.16
N CYS A 304 -23.12 22.23 -12.36
CA CYS A 304 -21.71 22.31 -12.77
C CYS A 304 -21.19 23.74 -12.69
N ALA A 305 -21.92 24.72 -13.24
CA ALA A 305 -21.49 26.13 -13.22
C ALA A 305 -21.24 26.66 -11.80
N PHE A 306 -22.13 26.37 -10.85
CA PHE A 306 -21.94 26.77 -9.45
C PHE A 306 -20.73 26.08 -8.82
N LEU A 307 -20.57 24.78 -9.05
CA LEU A 307 -19.47 23.98 -8.48
C LEU A 307 -18.12 24.34 -9.11
N GLU A 308 -18.07 24.71 -10.39
CA GLU A 308 -16.88 25.23 -11.06
C GLU A 308 -16.42 26.55 -10.45
N GLU A 309 -17.34 27.47 -10.18
CA GLU A 309 -17.02 28.73 -9.50
C GLU A 309 -16.54 28.48 -8.06
N ALA A 310 -17.22 27.58 -7.34
CA ALA A 310 -16.81 27.19 -5.99
C ALA A 310 -15.40 26.55 -5.99
N ALA A 311 -15.11 25.69 -6.96
CA ALA A 311 -13.79 25.08 -7.14
C ALA A 311 -12.71 26.10 -7.54
N ARG A 312 -13.05 27.18 -8.26
CA ARG A 312 -12.10 28.27 -8.54
C ARG A 312 -11.76 29.06 -7.29
N LEU A 313 -12.73 29.33 -6.42
CA LEU A 313 -12.52 30.06 -5.16
C LEU A 313 -11.79 29.22 -4.12
N ASN A 314 -12.10 27.92 -4.06
CA ASN A 314 -11.56 27.01 -3.07
C ASN A 314 -10.91 25.77 -3.70
N PRO A 315 -9.81 25.95 -4.46
CA PRO A 315 -9.23 24.93 -5.34
C PRO A 315 -8.60 23.72 -4.67
N ARG A 316 -8.53 23.71 -3.33
CA ARG A 316 -8.02 22.59 -2.53
C ARG A 316 -9.08 21.88 -1.71
N HIS A 317 -10.34 22.30 -1.81
CA HIS A 317 -11.42 21.67 -1.06
C HIS A 317 -11.85 20.35 -1.72
N ALA A 318 -11.37 19.21 -1.23
CA ALA A 318 -11.63 17.89 -1.83
C ALA A 318 -13.12 17.62 -2.13
N GLY A 319 -14.02 17.98 -1.19
CA GLY A 319 -15.45 17.77 -1.34
C GLY A 319 -16.07 18.53 -2.52
N VAL A 320 -15.57 19.72 -2.88
CA VAL A 320 -16.15 20.47 -4.00
C VAL A 320 -15.79 19.81 -5.32
N HIS A 321 -14.56 19.32 -5.45
CA HIS A 321 -14.12 18.54 -6.59
C HIS A 321 -14.91 17.23 -6.72
N TYR A 322 -15.20 16.54 -5.62
CA TYR A 322 -16.01 15.34 -5.67
C TYR A 322 -17.42 15.63 -6.19
N HIS A 323 -18.09 16.65 -5.64
CA HIS A 323 -19.43 17.03 -6.10
C HIS A 323 -19.45 17.52 -7.54
N LEU A 324 -18.40 18.23 -7.99
CA LEU A 324 -18.25 18.63 -9.38
C LEU A 324 -18.07 17.41 -10.28
N GLY A 325 -17.30 16.40 -9.85
CA GLY A 325 -17.16 15.12 -10.55
C GLY A 325 -18.51 14.41 -10.74
N VAL A 326 -19.32 14.33 -9.68
CA VAL A 326 -20.69 13.77 -9.76
C VAL A 326 -21.56 14.59 -10.72
N ALA A 327 -21.51 15.93 -10.66
CA ALA A 327 -22.28 16.80 -11.54
C ALA A 327 -21.90 16.61 -13.02
N TYR A 328 -20.60 16.56 -13.33
CA TYR A 328 -20.12 16.27 -14.67
C TYR A 328 -20.53 14.89 -15.17
N GLN A 329 -20.43 13.86 -14.32
CA GLN A 329 -20.88 12.52 -14.68
C GLN A 329 -22.38 12.49 -15.02
N LYS A 330 -23.22 13.17 -14.21
CA LYS A 330 -24.66 13.29 -14.47
C LYS A 330 -24.99 14.12 -15.71
N ALA A 331 -24.11 15.05 -16.09
CA ALA A 331 -24.20 15.82 -17.32
C ALA A 331 -23.69 15.07 -18.57
N GLY A 332 -23.16 13.84 -18.42
CA GLY A 332 -22.54 13.08 -19.52
C GLY A 332 -21.11 13.50 -19.85
N LEU A 333 -20.53 14.41 -19.07
CA LEU A 333 -19.15 14.92 -19.20
C LEU A 333 -18.19 13.98 -18.46
N VAL A 334 -17.99 12.79 -19.02
CA VAL A 334 -17.28 11.68 -18.36
C VAL A 334 -15.81 12.00 -18.09
N ALA A 335 -15.11 12.63 -19.04
CA ALA A 335 -13.68 12.93 -18.91
C ALA A 335 -13.45 14.03 -17.87
N GLU A 336 -14.27 15.07 -17.86
CA GLU A 336 -14.24 16.15 -16.88
C GLU A 336 -14.57 15.61 -15.49
N GLY A 337 -15.56 14.71 -15.40
CA GLY A 337 -15.88 13.99 -14.17
C GLY A 337 -14.68 13.22 -13.61
N ARG A 338 -13.92 12.54 -14.48
CA ARG A 338 -12.67 11.84 -14.13
C ARG A 338 -11.70 12.72 -13.39
N ASP A 339 -11.39 13.85 -14.01
CA ASP A 339 -10.34 14.74 -13.54
C ASP A 339 -10.72 15.32 -12.18
N GLN A 340 -12.00 15.59 -11.95
CA GLN A 340 -12.50 16.10 -10.68
C GLN A 340 -12.54 15.03 -9.58
N PHE A 341 -12.91 13.79 -9.88
CA PHE A 341 -12.80 12.71 -8.89
C PHE A 341 -11.35 12.42 -8.50
N GLU A 342 -10.44 12.38 -9.47
CA GLU A 342 -9.00 12.25 -9.20
C GLU A 342 -8.50 13.43 -8.36
N ARG A 343 -8.91 14.67 -8.67
CA ARG A 343 -8.54 15.83 -7.86
C ARG A 343 -9.09 15.76 -6.44
N ALA A 344 -10.33 15.32 -6.26
CA ALA A 344 -10.93 15.13 -4.94
C ALA A 344 -10.15 14.12 -4.10
N LEU A 345 -9.75 12.99 -4.69
CA LEU A 345 -8.94 11.97 -4.01
C LEU A 345 -7.56 12.51 -3.64
N ASN A 346 -6.91 13.28 -4.52
CA ASN A 346 -5.60 13.84 -4.24
C ASN A 346 -5.64 14.99 -3.21
N GLU A 347 -6.75 15.74 -3.12
CA GLU A 347 -6.91 16.79 -2.11
C GLU A 347 -7.50 16.30 -0.78
N ASP A 348 -7.88 15.02 -0.69
CA ASP A 348 -8.37 14.41 0.54
C ASP A 348 -7.31 14.55 1.65
N ILE A 349 -7.74 15.09 2.80
CA ILE A 349 -6.88 15.35 3.94
C ILE A 349 -6.59 14.07 4.71
N CYS A 350 -7.47 13.08 4.63
CA CYS A 350 -7.32 11.77 5.24
C CYS A 350 -7.18 10.72 4.12
N PRO A 351 -5.97 10.50 3.58
CA PRO A 351 -5.79 9.69 2.39
C PRO A 351 -5.78 8.20 2.76
N LEU A 352 -6.97 7.63 2.93
CA LEU A 352 -7.15 6.17 3.11
C LEU A 352 -7.10 5.41 1.77
N ARG A 353 -6.97 6.15 0.66
CA ARG A 353 -6.73 5.65 -0.68
C ARG A 353 -5.38 6.16 -1.13
N ALA A 354 -4.60 5.33 -1.81
CA ALA A 354 -3.32 5.73 -2.38
C ALA A 354 -3.54 6.88 -3.39
N PRO A 355 -3.02 8.11 -3.16
CA PRO A 355 -3.14 9.21 -4.11
C PRO A 355 -2.25 9.01 -5.35
N ALA A 356 -2.43 9.82 -6.39
CA ALA A 356 -1.69 9.73 -7.64
C ALA A 356 -0.16 9.79 -7.43
N ALA A 357 0.31 10.58 -6.47
CA ALA A 357 1.72 10.67 -6.11
C ALA A 357 2.30 9.34 -5.60
N ILE A 358 1.52 8.55 -4.83
CA ILE A 358 1.92 7.20 -4.41
C ILE A 358 2.02 6.26 -5.61
N TYR A 359 1.05 6.29 -6.54
CA TYR A 359 1.11 5.49 -7.76
C TYR A 359 2.34 5.84 -8.60
N ALA A 360 2.66 7.12 -8.73
CA ALA A 360 3.85 7.58 -9.42
C ALA A 360 5.13 7.05 -8.76
N ALA A 361 5.22 7.10 -7.42
CA ALA A 361 6.33 6.54 -6.66
C ALA A 361 6.50 5.02 -6.89
N LEU A 362 5.39 4.26 -6.85
CA LEU A 362 5.40 2.81 -7.09
C LEU A 362 5.84 2.46 -8.52
N ARG A 363 5.28 3.15 -9.53
CA ARG A 363 5.67 2.98 -10.95
C ARG A 363 7.14 3.29 -11.15
N ARG A 364 7.60 4.43 -10.64
CA ARG A 364 9.00 4.83 -10.73
C ARG A 364 9.93 3.81 -10.09
N ALA A 365 9.58 3.28 -8.91
CA ALA A 365 10.37 2.25 -8.26
C ALA A 365 10.47 0.98 -9.13
N ALA A 366 9.36 0.53 -9.71
CA ALA A 366 9.32 -0.63 -10.60
C ALA A 366 10.11 -0.40 -11.89
N GLU A 367 9.97 0.77 -12.52
CA GLU A 367 10.73 1.17 -13.72
C GLU A 367 12.25 1.20 -13.45
N GLU A 368 12.67 1.79 -12.32
CA GLU A 368 14.09 1.87 -11.93
C GLU A 368 14.72 0.49 -11.68
N THR A 369 13.92 -0.53 -11.33
CA THR A 369 14.40 -1.90 -11.06
C THR A 369 14.09 -2.88 -12.19
N GLY A 370 13.38 -2.47 -13.24
CA GLY A 370 12.89 -3.33 -14.30
C GLY A 370 11.91 -4.40 -13.79
N THR A 371 11.14 -4.08 -12.75
CA THR A 371 10.16 -4.99 -12.14
C THR A 371 8.84 -4.92 -12.91
N PRO A 372 8.25 -6.06 -13.32
CA PRO A 372 6.94 -6.08 -13.98
C PRO A 372 5.85 -5.55 -13.04
N LEU A 373 4.90 -4.81 -13.61
CA LEU A 373 3.86 -4.10 -12.87
C LEU A 373 2.50 -4.24 -13.54
N ILE A 374 1.49 -4.70 -12.79
CA ILE A 374 0.09 -4.72 -13.23
C ILE A 374 -0.68 -3.58 -12.57
N ASP A 375 -1.36 -2.75 -13.38
CA ASP A 375 -2.27 -1.72 -12.87
C ASP A 375 -3.67 -2.31 -12.65
N THR A 376 -3.94 -2.75 -11.41
CA THR A 376 -5.22 -3.41 -11.10
C THR A 376 -6.43 -2.50 -11.29
N ARG A 377 -6.28 -1.16 -11.23
CA ARG A 377 -7.41 -0.26 -11.52
C ARG A 377 -7.83 -0.36 -12.98
N ARG A 378 -6.85 -0.38 -13.90
CA ARG A 378 -7.12 -0.52 -15.34
C ARG A 378 -7.73 -1.89 -15.63
N LEU A 379 -7.23 -2.92 -14.96
CA LEU A 379 -7.73 -4.28 -15.07
C LEU A 379 -9.21 -4.36 -14.65
N LEU A 380 -9.55 -3.86 -13.46
CA LEU A 380 -10.93 -3.88 -12.96
C LEU A 380 -11.86 -3.00 -13.81
N ALA A 381 -11.43 -1.81 -14.22
CA ALA A 381 -12.21 -0.94 -15.10
C ALA A 381 -12.46 -1.55 -16.48
N SER A 382 -11.54 -2.39 -16.99
CA SER A 382 -11.74 -3.08 -18.27
C SER A 382 -12.71 -4.27 -18.19
N ALA A 383 -12.97 -4.78 -16.98
CA ALA A 383 -13.81 -5.95 -16.77
C ALA A 383 -15.31 -5.62 -16.66
N ASP A 384 -15.67 -4.35 -16.46
CA ASP A 384 -17.05 -3.87 -16.42
C ASP A 384 -17.22 -2.70 -17.41
N PRO A 385 -17.69 -2.95 -18.64
CA PRO A 385 -17.87 -1.91 -19.66
C PRO A 385 -18.84 -0.79 -19.24
N ASP A 386 -19.76 -1.08 -18.31
CA ASP A 386 -20.76 -0.14 -17.82
C ASP A 386 -20.23 0.68 -16.62
N ASP A 387 -19.17 0.20 -15.95
CA ASP A 387 -18.44 0.92 -14.91
C ASP A 387 -17.03 1.29 -15.36
N LEU A 388 -16.92 2.47 -15.96
CA LEU A 388 -15.68 3.06 -16.47
C LEU A 388 -14.54 3.19 -15.44
N TRP A 389 -14.82 2.96 -14.15
CA TRP A 389 -13.89 3.05 -13.03
C TRP A 389 -13.54 1.67 -12.46
N GLY A 390 -14.35 0.65 -12.74
CA GLY A 390 -14.32 -0.63 -12.05
C GLY A 390 -14.74 -0.52 -10.58
N ASP A 391 -15.44 0.55 -10.20
CA ASP A 391 -15.85 0.79 -8.80
C ASP A 391 -16.91 -0.22 -8.34
N SER A 392 -17.68 -0.81 -9.26
CA SER A 392 -18.61 -1.93 -9.02
C SER A 392 -17.92 -3.18 -8.48
N LEU A 393 -16.62 -3.33 -8.79
CA LEU A 393 -15.77 -4.42 -8.32
C LEU A 393 -15.11 -4.11 -6.97
N LEU A 394 -15.44 -2.98 -6.34
CA LEU A 394 -14.96 -2.59 -5.02
C LEU A 394 -16.12 -2.50 -4.02
N LEU A 395 -15.94 -3.09 -2.83
CA LEU A 395 -16.94 -3.12 -1.76
C LEU A 395 -16.95 -1.83 -0.94
N ASP A 396 -15.83 -1.12 -0.96
CA ASP A 396 -15.59 0.14 -0.27
C ASP A 396 -14.55 0.98 -1.02
N HIS A 397 -13.86 1.87 -0.30
CA HIS A 397 -12.82 2.74 -0.83
C HIS A 397 -11.63 2.04 -1.52
N VAL A 398 -11.32 0.78 -1.18
CA VAL A 398 -10.10 0.08 -1.67
C VAL A 398 -10.25 -1.43 -1.88
N HIS A 399 -11.21 -2.10 -1.20
CA HIS A 399 -11.25 -3.56 -1.20
C HIS A 399 -12.05 -4.14 -2.37
N PRO A 400 -11.45 -5.02 -3.21
CA PRO A 400 -12.17 -5.77 -4.22
C PRO A 400 -13.26 -6.66 -3.64
N ASN A 401 -14.34 -6.82 -4.40
CA ASN A 401 -15.25 -7.93 -4.18
C ASN A 401 -14.62 -9.25 -4.66
N MET A 402 -15.31 -10.37 -4.44
CA MET A 402 -14.81 -11.70 -4.83
C MET A 402 -14.46 -11.78 -6.32
N ARG A 403 -15.27 -11.18 -7.20
CA ARG A 403 -15.02 -11.14 -8.63
C ARG A 403 -13.78 -10.32 -8.97
N GLY A 404 -13.58 -9.17 -8.30
CA GLY A 404 -12.36 -8.37 -8.45
C GLY A 404 -11.11 -9.14 -8.04
N HIS A 405 -11.18 -9.92 -6.95
CA HIS A 405 -10.09 -10.81 -6.55
C HIS A 405 -9.79 -11.92 -7.57
N GLN A 406 -10.82 -12.52 -8.18
CA GLN A 406 -10.66 -13.51 -9.26
C GLN A 406 -9.98 -12.90 -10.49
N ILE A 407 -10.40 -11.70 -10.89
CA ILE A 407 -9.81 -10.97 -12.03
C ILE A 407 -8.32 -10.68 -11.77
N ILE A 408 -7.96 -10.24 -10.55
CA ILE A 408 -6.57 -10.04 -10.16
C ILE A 408 -5.78 -11.36 -10.26
N ALA A 409 -6.32 -12.46 -9.74
CA ALA A 409 -5.68 -13.77 -9.82
C ALA A 409 -5.46 -14.24 -11.27
N ASP A 410 -6.48 -14.14 -12.13
CA ASP A 410 -6.36 -14.45 -13.56
C ASP A 410 -5.23 -13.65 -14.22
N SER A 411 -5.14 -12.34 -13.93
CA SER A 411 -4.07 -11.50 -14.49
C SER A 411 -2.67 -11.91 -14.06
N ILE A 412 -2.52 -12.46 -12.85
CA ILE A 412 -1.25 -13.01 -12.37
C ILE A 412 -0.94 -14.31 -13.11
N VAL A 413 -1.92 -15.19 -13.32
CA VAL A 413 -1.75 -16.42 -14.12
C VAL A 413 -1.41 -16.10 -15.58
N ASP A 414 -2.00 -15.05 -16.16
CA ASP A 414 -1.66 -14.51 -17.50
C ASP A 414 -0.21 -14.08 -17.59
N TRP A 415 0.23 -13.27 -16.62
CA TRP A 415 1.62 -12.86 -16.54
C TRP A 415 2.54 -14.07 -16.36
N MET A 416 2.23 -14.98 -15.42
CA MET A 416 3.05 -16.16 -15.15
C MET A 416 3.18 -17.08 -16.38
N ALA A 417 2.10 -17.26 -17.14
CA ALA A 417 2.13 -18.04 -18.38
C ALA A 417 2.98 -17.35 -19.46
N SER A 418 2.90 -16.02 -19.57
CA SER A 418 3.72 -15.26 -20.52
C SER A 418 5.22 -15.32 -20.20
N GLU A 419 5.57 -15.44 -18.93
CA GLU A 419 6.94 -15.63 -18.43
C GLU A 419 7.34 -17.10 -18.31
N GLN A 420 6.49 -18.03 -18.77
CA GLN A 420 6.72 -19.48 -18.78
C GLN A 420 6.91 -20.11 -17.39
N TYR A 421 6.38 -19.48 -16.33
CA TYR A 421 6.34 -20.10 -14.99
C TYR A 421 5.27 -21.18 -14.87
N VAL A 422 4.20 -21.10 -15.67
CA VAL A 422 3.10 -22.07 -15.67
C VAL A 422 2.72 -22.43 -17.10
N THR A 423 2.47 -23.72 -17.34
CA THR A 423 1.92 -24.20 -18.62
C THR A 423 0.43 -24.44 -18.44
N ARG A 424 -0.40 -23.86 -19.32
CA ARG A 424 -1.85 -24.06 -19.27
C ARG A 424 -2.24 -25.33 -20.01
N ALA A 425 -2.82 -26.29 -19.29
CA ALA A 425 -3.48 -27.44 -19.89
C ALA A 425 -4.61 -27.01 -20.85
N SER A 426 -4.94 -27.83 -21.84
CA SER A 426 -5.93 -27.49 -22.88
C SER A 426 -7.33 -27.17 -22.33
N GLU A 427 -7.71 -27.79 -21.19
CA GLU A 427 -9.02 -27.62 -20.55
C GLU A 427 -8.96 -26.77 -19.27
N TRP A 428 -7.86 -26.04 -19.05
CA TRP A 428 -7.62 -25.35 -17.78
C TRP A 428 -8.70 -24.34 -17.41
N GLU A 429 -9.32 -23.65 -18.38
CA GLU A 429 -10.40 -22.68 -18.10
C GLU A 429 -11.63 -23.35 -17.48
N GLN A 430 -11.99 -24.53 -17.97
CA GLN A 430 -13.09 -25.32 -17.44
C GLN A 430 -12.72 -25.88 -16.06
N ALA A 431 -11.51 -26.42 -15.91
CA ALA A 431 -11.02 -26.94 -14.64
C ALA A 431 -10.93 -25.84 -13.56
N LYS A 432 -10.43 -24.65 -13.91
CA LYS A 432 -10.37 -23.47 -13.05
C LYS A 432 -11.78 -23.05 -12.63
N SER A 433 -12.69 -22.90 -13.58
CA SER A 433 -14.08 -22.52 -13.30
C SER A 433 -14.76 -23.51 -12.36
N GLN A 434 -14.55 -24.81 -12.57
CA GLN A 434 -15.05 -25.86 -11.70
C GLN A 434 -14.43 -25.77 -10.30
N SER A 435 -13.11 -25.62 -10.21
CA SER A 435 -12.35 -25.49 -8.95
C SER A 435 -12.83 -24.29 -8.13
N TRP A 436 -12.97 -23.12 -8.76
CA TRP A 436 -13.47 -21.91 -8.11
C TRP A 436 -14.92 -22.06 -7.64
N ASN A 437 -15.80 -22.66 -8.46
CA ASN A 437 -17.19 -22.89 -8.08
C ASN A 437 -17.31 -23.88 -6.91
N THR A 438 -16.55 -24.97 -6.94
CA THR A 438 -16.49 -25.94 -5.85
C THR A 438 -15.97 -25.30 -4.56
N HIS A 439 -14.92 -24.48 -4.64
CA HIS A 439 -14.40 -23.73 -3.50
C HIS A 439 -15.43 -22.76 -2.93
N LEU A 440 -16.07 -21.93 -3.77
CA LEU A 440 -17.14 -21.02 -3.33
C LEU A 440 -18.28 -21.76 -2.64
N ALA A 441 -18.70 -22.89 -3.19
CA ALA A 441 -19.78 -23.71 -2.62
C ALA A 441 -19.40 -24.36 -1.28
N SER A 442 -18.10 -24.47 -0.97
CA SER A 442 -17.62 -25.00 0.31
C SER A 442 -17.72 -23.98 1.46
N LEU A 443 -17.84 -22.69 1.14
CA LEU A 443 -17.93 -21.61 2.12
C LEU A 443 -19.36 -21.51 2.66
N ASP A 444 -19.49 -21.44 3.99
CA ASP A 444 -20.79 -21.40 4.64
C ASP A 444 -21.38 -19.98 4.72
N ALA A 445 -22.67 -19.88 5.09
CA ALA A 445 -23.33 -18.59 5.25
C ALA A 445 -22.69 -17.72 6.36
N VAL A 446 -21.98 -18.33 7.33
CA VAL A 446 -21.32 -17.63 8.43
C VAL A 446 -20.10 -16.88 7.90
N TYR A 447 -19.36 -17.45 6.95
CA TYR A 447 -18.26 -16.81 6.26
C TYR A 447 -18.70 -15.47 5.63
N PHE A 448 -19.77 -15.50 4.83
CA PHE A 448 -20.25 -14.32 4.14
C PHE A 448 -20.77 -13.25 5.11
N ARG A 449 -21.56 -13.64 6.11
CA ARG A 449 -22.07 -12.72 7.15
C ARG A 449 -20.94 -12.01 7.89
N ARG A 450 -19.88 -12.75 8.28
CA ARG A 450 -18.70 -12.15 8.94
C ARG A 450 -18.00 -11.12 8.06
N GLY A 451 -17.94 -11.38 6.75
CA GLY A 451 -17.40 -10.43 5.78
C GLY A 451 -18.22 -9.16 5.70
N GLU A 452 -19.54 -9.27 5.63
CA GLU A 452 -20.47 -8.13 5.63
C GLU A 452 -20.34 -7.28 6.91
N GLU A 453 -20.32 -7.92 8.09
CA GLU A 453 -20.11 -7.25 9.38
C GLU A 453 -18.76 -6.51 9.46
N ARG A 454 -17.71 -7.08 8.85
CA ARG A 454 -16.39 -6.41 8.77
C ARG A 454 -16.43 -5.22 7.81
N ALA A 455 -17.11 -5.34 6.67
CA ALA A 455 -17.28 -4.24 5.73
C ALA A 455 -18.05 -3.08 6.36
N GLU A 456 -19.09 -3.37 7.13
CA GLU A 456 -19.86 -2.36 7.85
C GLU A 456 -19.03 -1.67 8.93
N ARG A 457 -18.30 -2.42 9.76
CA ARG A 457 -17.38 -1.86 10.76
C ARG A 457 -16.30 -0.97 10.13
N LEU A 458 -15.77 -1.37 8.97
CA LEU A 458 -14.80 -0.57 8.25
C LEU A 458 -15.41 0.76 7.80
N ARG A 459 -16.65 0.79 7.33
CA ARG A 459 -17.36 2.04 6.99
C ARG A 459 -17.51 2.97 8.18
N PHE A 460 -17.76 2.45 9.39
CA PHE A 460 -17.79 3.28 10.59
C PHE A 460 -16.40 3.80 10.99
N TRP A 461 -15.36 2.96 10.87
CA TRP A 461 -13.99 3.33 11.15
C TRP A 461 -13.48 4.47 10.25
N THR A 462 -13.76 4.42 8.95
CA THR A 462 -13.36 5.47 8.00
C THR A 462 -14.05 6.82 8.26
N GLN A 463 -15.17 6.83 8.99
CA GLN A 463 -15.87 8.03 9.44
C GLN A 463 -15.33 8.59 10.77
N GLY A 464 -14.27 7.99 11.32
CA GLY A 464 -13.74 8.34 12.65
C GLY A 464 -14.66 7.91 13.79
N ARG A 465 -15.59 6.96 13.55
CA ARG A 465 -16.60 6.50 14.52
C ARG A 465 -16.29 5.13 15.11
N ALA A 466 -15.02 4.73 15.16
CA ALA A 466 -14.63 3.45 15.74
C ALA A 466 -15.15 3.33 17.19
N LEU A 467 -15.81 2.22 17.50
CA LEU A 467 -16.51 1.95 18.76
C LEU A 467 -15.60 2.19 19.98
N GLY A 468 -15.94 3.18 20.81
CA GLY A 468 -15.30 3.36 22.11
C GLY A 468 -15.23 4.77 22.72
N THR A 469 -16.17 5.68 22.44
CA THR A 469 -16.71 6.71 23.39
C THR A 469 -17.67 7.62 22.64
N ALA A 470 -18.94 7.58 23.02
CA ALA A 470 -19.93 8.51 22.54
C ALA A 470 -19.74 9.89 23.18
N SER A 471 -19.75 10.94 22.37
CA SER A 471 -20.44 12.19 22.70
C SER A 471 -20.93 12.86 21.42
N PRO A 472 -22.20 13.28 21.35
CA PRO A 472 -22.78 13.87 20.15
C PRO A 472 -22.35 15.33 20.03
N GLY A 473 -21.48 15.63 19.06
CA GLY A 473 -21.02 16.98 18.76
C GLY A 473 -20.93 17.22 17.26
N VAL A 474 -22.04 17.69 16.69
CA VAL A 474 -22.19 18.44 15.42
C VAL A 474 -21.23 18.07 14.29
N ALA A 475 -21.56 17.01 13.54
CA ALA A 475 -21.03 16.78 12.20
C ALA A 475 -21.86 17.59 11.18
N GLY A 476 -21.33 18.73 10.73
CA GLY A 476 -21.83 19.46 9.55
C GLY A 476 -21.42 18.77 8.26
N GLY A 477 -21.99 17.60 7.98
CA GLY A 477 -21.88 16.91 6.69
C GLY A 477 -23.12 17.21 5.85
N ILE A 478 -22.93 17.71 4.63
CA ILE A 478 -24.01 17.80 3.63
C ILE A 478 -24.52 16.36 3.39
N PRO A 479 -25.80 16.05 3.63
CA PRO A 479 -26.32 14.72 3.42
C PRO A 479 -26.38 14.43 1.92
N ALA A 480 -25.74 13.34 1.50
CA ALA A 480 -26.00 12.73 0.21
C ALA A 480 -27.40 12.11 0.24
N SER A 481 -28.40 12.81 -0.29
CA SER A 481 -29.71 12.23 -0.55
C SER A 481 -29.65 11.37 -1.82
N HIS A 482 -30.16 10.15 -1.69
CA HIS A 482 -30.28 9.06 -2.66
C HIS A 482 -30.65 9.46 -4.09
#